data_AF-A0A5B6VDN1-F1
#
_entry.id   AF-A0A5B6VDN1-F1
#
_cell.length_a   1.000
_cell.length_b   1.000
_cell.length_c   1.000
_cell.angle_alpha   90.00
_cell.angle_beta   90.00
_cell.angle_gamma   90.00
#
_symmetry.space_group_name_H-M   'P 1'
#
loop_
_entity.id
_entity.type
_entity.pdbx_description
1 polymer ?
#
loop_
_entity_poly.entity_id
_entity_poly.type
_entity_poly.pdbx_seq_one_letter_code
_entity_poly.pdbx_strand_id
1 'polypeptide(L)' 'MSTSLKAKVYKLKKALYGLKQAPKAWYVRIDNHPTDLGFERSVSEPTLYVKKASNEAFLIISFCVDGLLVIDNNIELVVD' A
#
# COMPACT_ATOMS: atom_id res chain seq x y z
N MET A 1 27.33 39.43 22.18
CA MET A 1 26.53 39.13 20.97
C MET A 1 25.83 37.79 21.18
N SER A 2 24.52 37.79 21.42
CA SER A 2 23.72 36.55 21.56
C SER A 2 23.38 36.03 20.17
N THR A 3 23.99 34.94 19.74
CA THR A 3 23.60 34.22 18.53
C THR A 3 22.33 33.44 18.81
N SER A 4 21.17 34.03 18.49
CA SER A 4 19.91 33.31 18.43
C SER A 4 20.01 32.21 17.36
N LEU A 5 20.20 30.97 17.81
CA LEU A 5 20.07 29.79 16.97
C LEU A 5 18.60 29.71 16.53
N LYS A 6 18.28 30.28 15.37
CA LYS A 6 16.97 30.08 14.72
C LYS A 6 16.75 28.58 14.57
N ALA A 7 15.81 28.02 15.32
CA ALA A 7 15.41 26.62 15.20
C ALA A 7 14.86 26.39 13.79
N LYS A 8 15.69 25.80 12.92
CA LYS A 8 15.25 25.38 11.59
C LYS A 8 14.52 24.05 11.73
N VAL A 9 13.27 24.02 11.30
CA VAL A 9 12.44 22.82 11.27
C VAL A 9 12.13 22.44 9.82
N TYR A 10 12.02 21.14 9.55
CA TYR A 10 11.64 20.63 8.24
C TYR A 10 10.14 20.29 8.21
N LYS A 11 9.45 20.68 7.13
CA LYS A 11 8.07 20.28 6.87
C LYS A 11 8.06 19.01 6.02
N LEU A 12 7.47 17.93 6.55
CA LEU A 12 7.28 16.69 5.80
C LEU A 12 6.20 16.87 4.74
N LYS A 13 6.51 16.46 3.49
CA LYS A 13 5.55 16.44 2.36
C LYS A 13 4.84 15.10 2.20
N LYS A 14 5.36 14.04 2.82
CA LYS A 14 4.83 12.67 2.80
C LYS A 14 4.85 12.10 4.22
N ALA A 15 4.07 11.05 4.45
CA ALA A 15 4.12 10.30 5.68
C ALA A 15 5.49 9.62 5.83
N LEU A 16 6.23 9.99 6.89
CA LEU A 16 7.51 9.38 7.24
C LEU A 16 7.29 8.22 8.21
N TYR A 17 8.07 7.14 8.05
CA TYR A 17 8.05 6.02 8.97
C TYR A 17 8.29 6.46 10.42
N GLY A 18 7.68 5.76 11.38
CA GLY A 18 7.75 6.09 12.80
C GLY A 18 6.82 7.21 13.28
N LEU A 19 6.11 7.91 12.37
CA LEU A 19 5.06 8.84 12.75
C LEU A 19 3.76 8.09 13.04
N LYS A 20 3.03 8.50 14.09
CA LYS A 20 1.74 7.88 14.49
C LYS A 20 0.71 7.88 13.35
N GLN A 21 0.71 8.91 12.50
CA GLN A 21 -0.20 9.03 11.36
C GLN A 21 0.26 8.26 10.11
N ALA A 22 1.52 7.81 10.06
CA ALA A 22 2.05 7.18 8.85
C ALA A 22 1.31 5.89 8.48
N PRO A 23 1.04 4.95 9.39
CA PRO A 23 0.30 3.73 9.05
C PRO A 23 -1.06 4.00 8.41
N LYS A 24 -1.80 4.99 8.93
CA LYS A 24 -3.12 5.36 8.38
C LYS A 24 -3.00 5.97 6.98
N ALA A 25 -2.03 6.85 6.76
CA ALA A 25 -1.81 7.46 5.45
C ALA A 25 -1.37 6.42 4.39
N TRP A 26 -0.54 5.46 4.80
CA TRP A 26 -0.15 4.33 3.98
C TRP A 26 -1.33 3.41 3.65
N TYR A 27 -2.14 3.06 4.65
CA TYR A 27 -3.32 2.24 4.46
C TYR A 27 -4.30 2.85 3.44
N VAL A 28 -4.65 4.13 3.58
CA VAL A 28 -5.56 4.81 2.63
C VAL A 28 -5.00 4.82 1.20
N ARG A 29 -3.68 4.97 1.06
CA ARG A 29 -3.03 4.94 -0.26
C ARG A 29 -3.08 3.55 -0.88
N ILE A 30 -2.89 2.52 -0.07
CA ILE A 30 -2.89 1.12 -0.47
C ILE A 30 -4.30 0.61 -0.75
N ASP A 31 -5.31 1.03 0.01
CA ASP A 31 -6.69 0.54 -0.13
C ASP A 31 -7.30 0.94 -1.48
N ASN A 32 -7.09 2.19 -1.90
CA ASN A 32 -7.67 2.71 -3.14
C ASN A 32 -7.04 2.09 -4.40
N HIS A 33 -5.74 1.79 -4.39
CA HIS A 33 -5.01 1.48 -5.62
C HIS A 33 -5.37 0.12 -6.26
N PRO A 34 -5.41 -1.01 -5.53
CA PRO A 34 -5.89 -2.29 -6.06
C PRO A 34 -7.36 -2.23 -6.45
N THR A 35 -8.19 -1.52 -5.68
CA THR A 35 -9.61 -1.35 -6.00
C THR A 35 -9.81 -0.62 -7.33
N ASP A 36 -9.04 0.45 -7.58
CA ASP A 36 -9.06 1.15 -8.88
C ASP A 36 -8.60 0.24 -10.05
N LEU A 37 -7.78 -0.77 -9.78
CA LEU A 37 -7.32 -1.77 -10.75
C LEU A 37 -8.28 -2.97 -10.91
N GLY A 38 -9.43 -2.94 -10.23
CA GLY A 38 -10.46 -3.98 -10.29
C GLY A 38 -10.23 -5.17 -9.36
N PHE A 39 -9.38 -5.03 -8.34
CA PHE A 39 -9.29 -6.02 -7.27
C PHE A 39 -10.42 -5.85 -6.27
N GLU A 40 -10.94 -6.98 -5.79
CA GLU A 40 -11.87 -7.06 -4.68
C GLU A 40 -11.11 -7.26 -3.37
N ARG A 41 -11.41 -6.44 -2.37
CA ARG A 41 -10.83 -6.59 -1.03
C ARG A 41 -11.42 -7.78 -0.30
N SER A 42 -10.57 -8.57 0.35
CA SER A 42 -11.02 -9.70 1.17
C SER A 42 -11.82 -9.24 2.39
N VAL A 43 -12.92 -9.92 2.67
CA VAL A 43 -13.76 -9.66 3.84
C VAL A 43 -13.05 -10.07 5.14
N SER A 44 -12.27 -11.14 5.09
CA SER A 44 -11.59 -11.70 6.26
C SER A 44 -10.27 -10.99 6.58
N GLU A 45 -9.56 -10.49 5.55
CA GLU A 45 -8.22 -9.92 5.70
C GLU A 45 -8.11 -8.56 4.99
N PRO A 46 -8.14 -7.44 5.74
CA PRO A 46 -8.07 -6.06 5.25
C PRO A 46 -6.96 -5.70 4.24
N THR A 47 -5.85 -6.42 4.27
CA THR A 47 -4.67 -6.15 3.44
C THR A 47 -4.59 -7.07 2.23
N LEU A 48 -5.56 -7.99 2.06
CA LEU A 48 -5.59 -8.97 0.98
C LEU A 48 -6.62 -8.56 -0.08
N TYR A 49 -6.19 -8.63 -1.33
CA TYR A 49 -6.95 -8.23 -2.51
C TYR A 49 -6.92 -9.36 -3.53
N VAL A 50 -8.06 -9.64 -4.17
CA VAL A 50 -8.21 -10.72 -5.15
C VAL A 50 -8.79 -10.15 -6.43
N LYS A 51 -8.15 -10.43 -7.56
CA LYS A 51 -8.69 -10.17 -8.89
C LYS A 51 -8.91 -11.50 -9.59
N LYS A 52 -10.15 -11.75 -10.00
CA LYS A 52 -10.53 -12.95 -10.76
C LYS A 52 -10.58 -12.63 -12.24
N ALA A 53 -10.02 -13.49 -13.07
CA ALA A 53 -10.12 -13.45 -14.51
C ALA A 53 -11.12 -14.51 -15.02
N SER A 54 -11.47 -14.43 -16.31
CA SER A 54 -12.55 -15.22 -16.93
C SER A 54 -12.27 -16.74 -17.03
N ASN A 55 -11.03 -17.19 -16.78
CA ASN A 55 -10.61 -18.59 -16.96
C ASN A 55 -10.17 -19.26 -15.64
N GLU A 56 -10.85 -18.99 -14.52
CA GLU A 56 -10.45 -19.43 -13.16
C GLU A 56 -9.07 -18.94 -12.68
N ALA A 57 -8.40 -18.11 -13.48
CA ALA A 57 -7.17 -17.47 -13.11
C ALA A 57 -7.44 -16.37 -12.07
N PHE A 58 -6.56 -16.24 -11.09
CA PHE A 58 -6.67 -15.27 -10.02
C PHE A 58 -5.31 -14.68 -9.69
N LEU A 59 -5.32 -13.38 -9.39
CA LEU A 59 -4.18 -12.66 -8.85
C LEU A 59 -4.55 -12.18 -7.45
N ILE A 60 -3.75 -12.58 -6.47
CA ILE A 60 -3.89 -12.19 -5.07
C ILE A 60 -2.71 -11.32 -4.68
N ILE A 61 -3.02 -10.17 -4.08
CA ILE A 61 -2.03 -9.25 -3.55
C ILE A 61 -2.28 -9.07 -2.06
N SER A 62 -1.25 -9.21 -1.23
CA SER A 62 -1.33 -8.93 0.20
C SER A 62 -0.22 -7.99 0.64
N PHE A 63 -0.59 -6.94 1.37
CA PHE A 63 0.33 -5.94 1.90
C PHE A 63 0.76 -6.28 3.33
N CYS A 64 2.07 -6.35 3.53
CA CYS A 64 2.72 -6.41 4.85
C CYS A 64 3.45 -5.09 5.13
N VAL A 65 3.87 -4.87 6.38
CA VAL A 65 4.52 -3.62 6.82
C VAL A 65 5.69 -3.22 5.91
N ASP A 66 6.50 -4.19 5.51
CA ASP A 66 7.74 -3.96 4.74
C ASP A 66 7.74 -4.66 3.37
N GLY A 67 6.62 -5.25 2.95
CA GLY A 67 6.63 -6.12 1.78
C GLY A 67 5.28 -6.28 1.10
N LEU A 68 5.33 -6.77 -0.14
CA LEU A 68 4.19 -7.11 -0.95
C LEU A 68 4.28 -8.60 -1.29
N LEU A 69 3.23 -9.36 -0.95
CA LEU A 69 3.08 -10.73 -1.39
C LEU A 69 2.17 -10.74 -2.62
N VAL A 70 2.65 -11.37 -3.69
CA VAL A 70 1.88 -11.57 -4.93
C VAL A 70 1.77 -13.07 -5.16
N ILE A 71 0.55 -13.57 -5.30
CA ILE A 71 0.25 -14.97 -5.56
C ILE A 71 -0.61 -15.02 -6.81
N ASP A 72 -0.26 -15.90 -7.73
CA ASP A 72 -0.93 -16.07 -9.00
C ASP A 72 -0.96 -17.56 -9.35
N ASN A 73 -2.03 -17.99 -10.02
CA ASN A 73 -2.15 -19.33 -10.58
C ASN A 73 -2.00 -19.36 -12.11
N ASN A 74 -1.83 -18.21 -12.76
CA ASN A 74 -1.54 -18.11 -14.19
C ASN A 74 -0.60 -16.94 -14.49
N ILE A 75 0.69 -17.25 -14.67
CA ILE A 75 1.81 -16.29 -14.86
C ILE A 75 1.51 -15.16 -15.85
N GLU A 76 0.67 -15.40 -16.87
CA GLU A 76 0.28 -14.36 -17.85
C GLU A 76 -0.42 -13.15 -17.21
N LEU A 77 -1.05 -13.30 -16.04
CA LEU A 77 -1.73 -12.22 -15.32
C LEU A 77 -0.78 -11.19 -14.69
N VAL A 78 0.51 -11.49 -14.58
CA VAL A 78 1.53 -10.61 -13.97
C VAL A 78 2.27 -9.77 -15.03
N VAL A 79 2.08 -10.04 -16.33
CA VAL A 79 2.94 -9.53 -17.41
C VAL A 79 2.36 -8.31 -18.15
N ASP A 80 1.24 -7.74 -17.72
CA ASP A 80 0.67 -6.49 -18.27
C ASP A 80 1.14 -5.22 -17.54
#